data_AF-A0A969H518-F1
#
_entry.id   AF-A0A969H518-F1
#
_cell.length_a   1.000
_cell.length_b   1.000
_cell.length_c   1.000
_cell.angle_alpha   90.00
_cell.angle_beta   90.00
_cell.angle_gamma   90.00
#
_symmetry.space_group_name_H-M   'P 1'
#
loop_
_entity.id
_entity.type
_entity.pdbx_description
1 polymer ?
#
loop_
_entity_poly.entity_id
_entity_poly.type
_entity_poly.pdbx_seq_one_letter_code
_entity_poly.pdbx_strand_id
1 'polypeptide(L)' 'MLLDSTISSRNRPDINLEFCVRNALATGELSPATSAYVRQVRDMSNLTRRDRTLLAILQDAIQEGCVQPIEPQSSTQSAV' A
#
# COMPACT_ATOMS: atom_id res chain seq x y z
N MET A 1 -8.67 -27.05 33.99
CA MET A 1 -8.98 -26.25 32.79
C MET A 1 -7.69 -25.56 32.37
N LEU A 2 -7.02 -26.07 31.33
CA LEU A 2 -5.80 -25.51 30.77
C LEU A 2 -6.18 -24.38 29.79
N LEU A 3 -5.94 -23.13 30.16
CA LEU A 3 -6.07 -21.98 29.26
C LEU A 3 -4.78 -21.79 28.46
N ASP A 4 -4.46 -22.75 27.59
CA ASP A 4 -3.36 -22.60 26.62
C ASP A 4 -3.94 -22.77 25.22
N SER A 5 -4.58 -21.73 24.69
CA SER A 5 -5.01 -21.62 23.30
C SER A 5 -5.50 -20.21 23.02
N THR A 6 -4.62 -19.39 22.44
CA THR A 6 -4.88 -18.28 21.47
C THR A 6 -3.70 -17.31 21.36
N ILE A 7 -2.48 -17.74 21.70
CA ILE A 7 -1.26 -17.11 21.18
C ILE A 7 -1.06 -17.66 19.76
N SER A 8 -1.89 -17.26 18.79
CA SER A 8 -1.70 -17.53 17.35
C SER A 8 -2.76 -16.82 16.52
N SER A 9 -2.71 -15.49 16.39
CA SER A 9 -3.29 -14.77 15.24
C SER A 9 -3.01 -13.28 15.33
N ARG A 10 -1.77 -12.86 15.03
CA ARG A 10 -1.57 -11.62 14.26
C ARG A 10 -0.16 -11.31 13.76
N ASN A 11 0.78 -12.25 13.81
CA ASN A 11 1.99 -12.10 12.98
C ASN A 11 1.71 -12.53 11.54
N ARG A 12 0.64 -11.99 10.92
CA ARG A 12 0.72 -11.81 9.47
C ARG A 12 1.86 -10.80 9.28
N PRO A 13 2.71 -10.93 8.25
CA PRO A 13 3.55 -9.80 7.88
C PRO A 13 2.58 -8.67 7.57
N ASP A 14 2.34 -7.81 8.57
CA ASP A 14 1.58 -6.59 8.45
C ASP A 14 2.44 -5.78 7.49
N ILE A 15 2.13 -5.91 6.21
CA ILE A 15 2.64 -5.03 5.16
C ILE A 15 2.08 -3.68 5.57
N ASN A 16 2.83 -2.99 6.43
CA ASN A 16 2.39 -1.77 7.06
C ASN A 16 2.24 -0.75 5.93
N LEU A 17 1.03 -0.22 5.77
CA LEU A 17 0.76 0.85 4.81
C LEU A 17 1.80 1.97 4.93
N GLU A 18 2.19 2.30 6.17
CA GLU A 18 3.24 3.27 6.47
C GLU A 18 4.57 2.92 5.80
N PHE A 19 5.03 1.66 5.92
CA PHE A 19 6.28 1.23 5.31
C PHE A 19 6.22 1.35 3.78
N CYS A 20 5.11 0.94 3.18
CA CYS A 20 4.91 1.05 1.75
C CYS A 20 4.87 2.51 1.26
N VAL A 21 4.15 3.38 1.96
CA VAL A 21 4.08 4.81 1.64
C VAL A 21 5.44 5.47 1.80
N ARG A 22 6.15 5.19 2.90
CA ARG A 22 7.50 5.74 3.14
C ARG A 22 8.50 5.25 2.11
N ASN A 23 8.45 3.98 1.73
CA ASN A 23 9.32 3.44 0.70
C ASN A 23 9.02 4.09 -0.66
N ALA A 24 7.74 4.22 -1.04
CA ALA A 24 7.34 4.87 -2.28
C ALA A 24 7.76 6.35 -2.33
N LEU A 25 7.67 7.07 -1.21
CA LEU A 25 8.17 8.45 -1.09
C LEU A 25 9.70 8.51 -1.15
N ALA A 26 10.40 7.52 -0.59
CA ALA A 26 11.86 7.49 -0.58
C ALA A 26 12.46 7.14 -1.94
N THR A 27 11.82 6.23 -2.69
CA THR A 27 12.23 5.88 -4.06
C THR A 27 11.69 6.84 -5.10
N GLY A 28 10.60 7.56 -4.79
CA GLY A 28 9.83 8.33 -5.76
C GLY A 28 9.00 7.44 -6.70
N GLU A 29 8.84 6.16 -6.36
CA GLU A 29 8.24 5.15 -7.21
C GLU A 29 7.22 4.32 -6.43
N LEU A 30 5.99 4.26 -6.90
CA LEU A 30 4.93 3.48 -6.27
C LEU A 30 4.80 2.11 -6.96
N SER A 31 5.39 1.10 -6.34
CA SER A 31 5.35 -0.27 -6.85
C SER A 31 3.93 -0.80 -7.04
N PRO A 32 3.70 -1.69 -8.02
CA PRO A 32 2.36 -2.24 -8.29
C PRO A 32 1.77 -3.01 -7.10
N ALA A 33 2.62 -3.65 -6.28
CA ALA A 33 2.20 -4.29 -5.03
C ALA A 33 1.64 -3.27 -4.03
N THR A 34 2.31 -2.13 -3.86
CA THR A 34 1.85 -1.03 -3.00
C THR A 34 0.58 -0.40 -3.54
N SER A 35 0.47 -0.20 -4.84
CA SER A 35 -0.74 0.33 -5.49
C SER A 35 -1.95 -0.59 -5.27
N ALA A 36 -1.76 -1.90 -5.45
CA ALA A 36 -2.81 -2.90 -5.19
C ALA A 36 -3.22 -2.91 -3.72
N TYR A 37 -2.24 -2.85 -2.80
CA TYR A 37 -2.49 -2.79 -1.37
C TYR A 37 -3.24 -1.51 -0.96
N VAL A 38 -2.82 -0.34 -1.47
CA VAL A 38 -3.51 0.94 -1.26
C VAL A 38 -4.96 0.88 -1.73
N ARG A 39 -5.23 0.29 -2.90
CA ARG A 39 -6.60 0.09 -3.40
C ARG A 39 -7.41 -0.81 -2.47
N GLN A 40 -6.81 -1.91 -2.00
CA GLN A 40 -7.46 -2.83 -1.07
C GLN A 40 -7.78 -2.15 0.27
N VAL A 41 -6.82 -1.40 0.83
CA VAL A 41 -7.01 -0.66 2.08
C VAL A 41 -8.07 0.42 1.91
N ARG A 42 -8.10 1.12 0.77
CA ARG A 42 -9.14 2.12 0.46
C ARG A 42 -10.54 1.53 0.38
N ASP A 43 -10.66 0.28 -0.07
CA ASP A 43 -11.92 -0.44 -0.18
C ASP A 43 -12.41 -1.01 1.16
N MET A 44 -11.53 -1.11 2.17
CA MET A 44 -11.95 -1.51 3.51
C MET A 44 -12.90 -0.46 4.11
N SER A 45 -13.97 -0.90 4.77
CA SER A 45 -14.86 0.04 5.48
C SER A 45 -14.30 0.52 6.83
N ASN A 46 -13.27 -0.15 7.36
CA ASN A 46 -12.70 0.09 8.69
C ASN A 46 -11.28 0.70 8.64
N LEU A 47 -11.03 1.69 7.77
CA LEU A 47 -9.74 2.40 7.83
C LEU A 47 -9.61 3.16 9.15
N THR A 48 -8.44 3.04 9.78
CA THR A 48 -8.12 3.91 10.90
C THR A 48 -7.86 5.33 10.41
N ARG A 49 -7.91 6.30 11.33
CA ARG A 49 -7.55 7.70 11.03
C ARG A 49 -6.13 7.81 10.47
N ARG A 50 -5.20 6.97 10.95
CA ARG A 50 -3.82 6.92 10.47
C ARG A 50 -3.75 6.46 9.00
N ASP A 51 -4.46 5.40 8.63
CA ASP A 51 -4.48 4.90 7.25
C ASP A 51 -5.00 5.96 6.28
N ARG A 52 -6.07 6.66 6.65
CA ARG A 52 -6.60 7.77 5.83
C ARG A 52 -5.59 8.88 5.61
N THR A 53 -4.84 9.25 6.64
CA THR A 53 -3.79 10.26 6.54
C THR A 53 -2.65 9.80 5.63
N LEU A 54 -2.19 8.55 5.77
CA LEU A 54 -1.16 7.98 4.91
C LEU A 54 -1.58 7.92 3.44
N LEU A 55 -2.83 7.54 3.17
CA LEU A 55 -3.40 7.54 1.82
C LEU A 55 -3.47 8.96 1.23
N ALA A 56 -3.83 9.94 2.04
CA ALA A 56 -3.88 11.34 1.62
C ALA A 56 -2.48 11.87 1.26
N ILE A 57 -1.47 11.62 2.12
CA ILE A 57 -0.07 12.00 1.87
C ILE A 57 0.44 11.34 0.58
N LEU A 58 0.14 10.05 0.40
CA LEU A 58 0.56 9.34 -0.79
C LEU A 58 -0.08 9.91 -2.05
N GLN A 59 -1.39 10.22 -2.02
CA GLN A 59 -2.07 10.84 -3.16
C GLN A 59 -1.52 12.22 -3.49
N ASP A 60 -1.24 13.02 -2.47
CA ASP A 60 -0.66 14.36 -2.63
C ASP A 60 0.73 14.26 -3.29
N ALA A 61 1.59 13.38 -2.80
CA ALA A 61 2.90 13.14 -3.39
C ALA A 61 2.85 12.59 -4.83
N ILE A 62 1.81 11.82 -5.18
CA ILE A 62 1.58 11.41 -6.57
C ILE A 62 1.15 12.60 -7.43
N GLN A 63 0.27 13.46 -6.91
CA GLN A 63 -0.22 14.64 -7.61
C GLN A 63 0.88 15.69 -7.84
N GLU A 64 1.77 15.87 -6.86
CA GLU A 64 2.95 16.73 -6.97
C GLU A 64 4.04 16.14 -7.89
N GLY A 65 3.89 14.88 -8.31
CA GLY A 65 4.87 14.18 -9.14
C GLY A 65 6.10 13.71 -8.38
N CYS A 66 6.08 13.77 -7.04
CA CYS A 66 7.12 13.20 -6.18
C CYS A 66 7.13 11.67 -6.21
N VAL A 67 5.96 11.05 -6.43
CA VAL A 67 5.81 9.60 -6.50
C VAL A 67 5.13 9.22 -7.81
N GLN A 68 5.81 8.43 -8.63
CA GLN A 68 5.24 7.95 -9.89
C GLN A 68 4.76 6.50 -9.73
N PRO A 69 3.48 6.19 -10.00
CA PRO A 69 3.02 4.82 -10.07
C PRO A 69 3.75 4.09 -11.20
N ILE A 70 4.54 3.09 -10.82
CA ILE A 70 5.07 2.13 -11.76
C ILE A 70 3.91 1.20 -12.08
N GLU A 71 3.06 1.61 -13.03
CA GLU A 71 2.13 0.66 -13.62
C GLU A 71 2.96 -0.51 -14.16
N PRO A 72 2.52 -1.77 -13.95
CA PRO A 72 3.14 -2.87 -14.66
C PRO A 72 2.94 -2.52 -16.12
N GLN A 73 4.04 -2.17 -16.80
CA GLN A 73 3.98 -1.85 -18.21
C GLN A 73 3.36 -3.06 -18.87
N SER A 74 2.08 -2.92 -19.22
CA SER A 74 1.51 -3.69 -20.29
C SER A 74 2.28 -3.17 -21.49
N SER A 75 3.46 -3.74 -21.72
CA SER A 75 4.16 -3.69 -23.00
C SER A 75 3.28 -4.44 -24.00
N THR A 76 2.07 -3.93 -24.26
CA THR A 76 1.42 -4.11 -25.55
C THR A 76 2.05 -3.07 -26.44
N GLN A 77 3.32 -3.34 -26.75
CA GLN A 77 3.99 -2.77 -27.89
C GLN A 77 3.09 -3.04 -29.09
N SER A 78 2.41 -1.99 -29.52
CA SER A 78 1.70 -1.93 -30.79
C SER A 78 2.69 -2.31 -31.90
N ALA A 79 2.50 -3.45 -32.54
CA ALA A 79 3.17 -3.83 -33.79
C ALA A 79 2.45 -5.00 -34.46
N VAL A 80 1.35 -4.71 -35.18
CA VAL A 80 1.03 -5.29 -36.50
C VAL A 80 0.19 -4.30 -37.30
#